data_AF-A0AAP8QDE7-F1
#
_entry.id   AF-A0AAP8QDE7-F1
#
_cell.length_a   1.000
_cell.length_b   1.000
_cell.length_c   1.000
_cell.angle_alpha   90.00
_cell.angle_beta   90.00
_cell.angle_gamma   90.00
#
_symmetry.space_group_name_H-M   'P 1'
#
loop_
_entity.id
_entity.type
_entity.pdbx_description
1 polymer ?
#
loop_
_entity_poly.entity_id
_entity_poly.type
_entity_poly.pdbx_seq_one_letter_code
_entity_poly.pdbx_strand_id
1 'polypeptide(L)' 'MKLTVCQNSTEKLREQLIHLYCKEGAFSSEKVLKLSQDLDKYIVKMQKAKSEKG' A
#
# COMPACT_ATOMS: atom_id res chain seq x y z
N MET A 1 -7.47 0.23 -21.95
CA MET A 1 -8.37 -0.57 -21.09
C MET A 1 -7.95 -0.40 -19.64
N LYS A 2 -8.91 -0.03 -18.80
CA LYS A 2 -8.78 0.47 -17.43
C LYS A 2 -8.31 -0.67 -16.50
N LEU A 3 -7.09 -0.57 -15.96
CA LEU A 3 -6.57 -1.51 -14.94
C LEU A 3 -7.17 -1.19 -13.54
N THR A 4 -8.49 -0.99 -13.48
CA THR A 4 -9.26 -0.80 -12.25
C THR A 4 -9.67 -2.16 -11.72
N VAL A 5 -8.77 -2.88 -11.05
CA VAL A 5 -9.22 -4.02 -10.23
C VAL A 5 -8.54 -4.17 -8.88
N CYS A 6 -7.47 -3.40 -8.57
CA CYS A 6 -6.88 -3.43 -7.22
C CYS A 6 -6.44 -2.07 -6.68
N GLN A 7 -7.01 -0.97 -7.20
CA GLN A 7 -6.73 0.36 -6.64
C GLN A 7 -7.46 0.56 -5.32
N ASN A 8 -8.73 0.21 -5.18
CA ASN A 8 -9.51 0.55 -3.98
C ASN A 8 -8.90 0.09 -2.63
N SER A 9 -8.34 -1.12 -2.54
CA SER A 9 -7.73 -1.60 -1.29
C SER A 9 -6.38 -0.93 -1.03
N THR A 10 -5.56 -0.80 -2.08
CA THR A 10 -4.24 -0.15 -2.01
C THR A 10 -4.37 1.33 -1.71
N GLU A 11 -5.36 1.99 -2.30
CA GLU A 11 -5.65 3.42 -2.15
C GLU A 11 -6.18 3.72 -0.75
N LYS A 12 -7.06 2.87 -0.19
CA LYS A 12 -7.45 2.95 1.24
C LYS A 12 -6.28 2.77 2.20
N LEU A 13 -5.39 1.82 1.94
CA LEU A 13 -4.19 1.62 2.76
C LEU A 13 -3.25 2.83 2.64
N ARG A 14 -3.13 3.40 1.44
CA ARG A 14 -2.28 4.56 1.16
C ARG A 14 -2.82 5.82 1.82
N GLU A 15 -4.12 6.02 1.77
CA GLU A 15 -4.81 7.14 2.42
C GLU A 15 -4.70 7.04 3.94
N GLN A 16 -4.89 5.85 4.52
CA GLN A 16 -4.63 5.61 5.94
C GLN A 16 -3.18 5.90 6.32
N LEU A 17 -2.22 5.56 5.45
CA LEU A 17 -0.80 5.81 5.69
C LEU A 17 -0.45 7.28 5.64
N ILE A 18 -0.99 8.02 4.67
CA ILE A 18 -0.83 9.47 4.58
C ILE A 18 -1.46 10.14 5.81
N HIS A 19 -2.62 9.67 6.27
CA HIS A 19 -3.28 10.23 7.45
C HIS A 19 -2.49 9.92 8.74
N LEU A 20 -2.00 8.69 8.91
CA LEU A 20 -1.14 8.31 10.03
C LEU A 20 0.17 9.07 10.01
N TYR A 21 0.79 9.24 8.83
CA TYR A 21 2.01 10.02 8.67
C TYR A 21 1.79 11.50 8.97
N CYS A 22 0.69 12.08 8.50
CA CYS A 22 0.30 13.46 8.80
C CYS A 22 0.02 13.65 10.29
N LYS A 23 -0.56 12.64 10.95
CA LYS A 23 -0.93 12.67 12.38
C LYS A 23 0.26 12.45 13.30
N GLU A 24 1.14 11.50 13.00
CA GLU A 24 2.30 11.19 13.84
C GLU A 24 3.54 12.02 13.47
N GLY A 25 3.57 12.61 12.26
CA GLY A 25 4.66 13.47 11.78
C GLY A 25 5.98 12.74 11.51
N ALA A 26 6.04 11.42 11.76
CA ALA A 26 7.24 10.62 11.64
C ALA A 26 6.98 9.28 10.95
N PHE A 27 7.81 8.97 9.94
CA PHE A 27 7.82 7.65 9.31
C PHE A 27 8.38 6.56 10.24
N SER A 28 9.05 6.97 11.32
CA SER A 28 9.67 6.10 12.33
C SER A 28 8.67 5.48 13.30
N SER A 29 7.41 5.95 13.29
CA SER A 29 6.39 5.37 14.15
C SER A 29 6.07 3.95 13.71
N GLU A 30 6.07 3.02 14.65
CA GLU A 30 5.85 1.59 14.41
C GLU A 30 4.55 1.33 13.62
N LYS A 31 3.51 2.15 13.85
CA LYS A 31 2.23 2.07 13.13
C LYS A 31 2.35 2.46 11.66
N VAL A 32 3.08 3.53 11.35
CA VAL A 32 3.33 3.99 9.97
C VAL A 32 4.20 2.96 9.24
N LEU A 33 5.25 2.47 9.89
CA LEU A 33 6.14 1.43 9.37
C LEU A 33 5.40 0.14 9.04
N LYS A 34 4.58 -0.36 9.98
CA LYS A 34 3.83 -1.61 9.81
C LYS A 34 2.81 -1.50 8.69
N LEU A 35 2.12 -0.36 8.61
CA LEU A 35 1.18 -0.08 7.52
C LEU A 35 1.90 0.05 6.17
N SER A 36 3.08 0.68 6.15
CA SER A 36 3.92 0.80 4.94
C SER A 36 4.37 -0.56 4.44
N GLN A 37 4.82 -1.43 5.35
CA GLN A 37 5.26 -2.79 5.02
C GLN A 37 4.11 -3.65 4.50
N ASP A 38 2.91 -3.54 5.08
CA ASP A 38 1.75 -4.29 4.63
C ASP A 38 1.33 -3.85 3.21
N LEU A 39 1.37 -2.55 2.96
CA LEU A 39 1.08 -1.94 1.67
C LEU A 39 2.11 -2.35 0.60
N ASP A 40 3.40 -2.31 0.93
CA ASP A 40 4.49 -2.75 0.06
C ASP A 40 4.35 -4.24 -0.30
N LYS A 41 4.12 -5.09 0.70
CA LYS A 41 3.88 -6.53 0.51
C LYS A 41 2.66 -6.81 -0.36
N TYR A 42 1.60 -6.02 -0.23
CA TYR A 42 0.41 -6.12 -1.06
C TYR A 42 0.71 -5.72 -2.52
N ILE A 43 1.44 -4.63 -2.74
CA ILE A 43 1.87 -4.18 -4.08
C ILE A 43 2.76 -5.23 -4.74
N VAL A 44 3.76 -5.77 -4.02
CA VAL A 44 4.68 -6.79 -4.54
C VAL A 44 3.90 -8.06 -4.91
N LYS A 45 2.98 -8.54 -4.06
CA LYS A 45 2.11 -9.68 -4.40
C LYS A 45 1.28 -9.42 -5.64
N MET A 46 0.72 -8.23 -5.76
CA MET A 46 -0.11 -7.82 -6.91
C MET A 46 0.71 -7.69 -8.20
N GLN A 47 1.93 -7.15 -8.13
CA GLN A 47 2.85 -7.10 -9.27
C GLN A 47 3.30 -8.49 -9.69
N LYS A 48 3.65 -9.35 -8.73
CA LYS A 48 4.10 -10.72 -8.99
C LYS A 48 2.99 -11.55 -9.64
N ALA A 49 1.74 -11.41 -9.18
CA ALA A 49 0.57 -12.03 -9.79
C ALA A 49 0.28 -11.55 -11.23
N LYS A 50 0.73 -10.34 -11.61
CA LYS A 50 0.67 -9.86 -13.00
C LYS A 50 1.85 -10.36 -13.84
N SER A 51 3.00 -10.58 -13.23
CA SER A 51 4.23 -11.00 -13.92
C SER A 51 4.28 -12.50 -14.22
N GLU A 52 3.43 -13.31 -13.59
CA GLU A 52 3.38 -14.78 -13.77
C GLU A 52 2.39 -15.25 -14.86
N LYS A 53 1.84 -14.31 -15.65
CA LYS A 53 1.10 -14.57 -16.90
C LYS A 53 1.88 -14.09 -18.13
N GLY A 54 3.19 -14.37 -18.15
CA GLY A 54 4.07 -14.18 -19.31
C GLY A 54 4.54 -15.52 -19.83
#